data_AF-A0A0C3C114-F1
#
_entry.id   AF-A0A0C3C114-F1
#
_cell.length_a   1.000
_cell.length_b   1.000
_cell.length_c   1.000
_cell.angle_alpha   90.00
_cell.angle_beta   90.00
_cell.angle_gamma   90.00
#
_symmetry.space_group_name_H-M   'P 1'
#
loop_
_entity.id
_entity.type
_entity.pdbx_description
1 polymer ?
#
loop_
_entity_poly.entity_id
_entity_poly.type
_entity_poly.pdbx_seq_one_letter_code
_entity_poly.pdbx_strand_id
1 'polypeptide(L)'
;MPSPEVLNPPTIKYELEERATVARLLFQPVDDMDLWQVCQVRIQLVDALVQLCGRQETPHQFKTSRSSKQLREVDDLDEPCKRLKVDDIVMEEEDPFADIPPVDDIAKDTTAKLYCPFCRWGDEEVGPGKREYKYSRRDSRKRHAQDQHLTERAVGEGFDCPYKGCNAFLGTATHFYSHAERQHDDCF
;
A
#
# COMPACT_ATOMS: atom_id res chain seq x y z
N MET A 1 0.41 44.39 -5.46
CA MET A 1 1.15 43.55 -4.52
C MET A 1 0.27 42.36 -4.19
N PRO A 2 0.64 41.12 -4.53
CA PRO A 2 -0.18 39.95 -4.21
C PRO A 2 -0.06 39.64 -2.71
N SER A 3 -1.19 39.28 -2.09
CA SER A 3 -1.34 39.08 -0.64
C SER A 3 -0.55 37.86 -0.11
N PRO A 4 0.02 37.93 1.10
CA PRO A 4 0.79 36.83 1.72
C PRO A 4 -0.06 35.62 2.18
N GLU A 5 -1.37 35.64 1.99
CA GLU A 5 -2.30 34.61 2.48
C GLU A 5 -2.24 33.27 1.71
N VAL A 6 -1.43 33.16 0.64
CA VAL A 6 -1.45 32.00 -0.25
C VAL A 6 -0.43 30.90 0.13
N LEU A 7 0.57 31.20 0.96
CA LEU A 7 1.73 30.31 1.12
C LEU A 7 1.58 29.20 2.16
N ASN A 8 0.52 29.19 2.98
CA ASN A 8 0.32 28.15 3.96
C ASN A 8 -1.15 27.80 4.07
N PRO A 9 -1.68 26.87 3.24
CA PRO A 9 -3.01 26.35 3.50
C PRO A 9 -2.97 25.67 4.88
N PRO A 10 -3.72 26.15 5.90
CA PRO A 10 -3.75 25.54 7.23
C PRO A 10 -4.42 24.15 7.23
N THR A 11 -4.68 23.59 6.05
CA THR A 11 -5.51 22.41 5.81
C THR A 11 -4.68 21.13 5.60
N ILE A 12 -3.36 21.23 5.39
CA ILE A 12 -2.53 20.03 5.19
C ILE A 12 -2.16 19.45 6.56
N LYS A 13 -2.85 18.36 6.92
CA LYS A 13 -2.51 17.57 8.10
C LYS A 13 -1.42 16.58 7.75
N TYR A 14 -0.20 16.84 8.21
CA TYR A 14 0.93 15.93 8.10
C TYR A 14 0.77 14.78 9.12
N GLU A 15 1.24 13.60 8.73
CA GLU A 15 1.29 12.40 9.57
C GLU A 15 2.61 12.35 10.36
N LEU A 16 3.70 12.87 9.78
CA LEU A 16 5.00 13.01 10.43
C LEU A 16 5.23 14.46 10.87
N GLU A 17 5.59 14.65 12.14
CA GLU A 17 5.84 15.95 12.73
C GLU A 17 7.05 16.66 12.09
N GLU A 18 8.06 15.89 11.71
CA GLU A 18 9.28 16.37 11.07
C GLU A 18 8.96 16.96 9.70
N ARG A 19 8.02 16.37 8.95
CA ARG A 19 7.57 16.92 7.67
C ARG A 19 6.74 18.18 7.85
N ALA A 20 5.89 18.24 8.87
CA ALA A 20 5.22 19.49 9.24
C ALA A 20 6.25 20.58 9.57
N THR A 21 7.32 20.23 10.27
CA THR A 21 8.41 21.14 10.63
C THR A 21 9.17 21.63 9.40
N VAL A 22 9.55 20.75 8.48
CA VAL A 22 10.16 21.12 7.20
C VAL A 22 9.27 22.09 6.42
N ALA A 23 7.97 21.79 6.29
CA ALA A 23 7.04 22.68 5.60
C ALA A 23 6.99 24.06 6.27
N ARG A 24 6.84 24.13 7.60
CA ARG A 24 6.83 25.40 8.33
C ARG A 24 8.10 26.21 8.11
N LEU A 25 9.27 25.58 8.20
CA LEU A 25 10.56 26.26 8.04
C LEU A 25 10.78 26.74 6.60
N LEU A 26 10.35 25.98 5.59
CA LEU A 26 10.47 26.37 4.18
C LEU A 26 9.57 27.57 3.80
N PHE A 27 8.42 27.72 4.46
CA PHE A 27 7.49 28.84 4.24
C PHE A 27 7.67 29.99 5.23
N GLN A 28 8.66 29.91 6.13
CA GLN A 28 8.93 30.98 7.08
C GLN A 28 9.62 32.16 6.38
N PRO A 29 9.09 33.39 6.50
CA PRO A 29 9.75 34.57 5.96
C PRO A 29 11.08 34.82 6.69
N VAL A 30 12.12 35.12 5.94
CA VAL A 30 13.48 35.36 6.46
C VAL A 30 13.91 36.83 6.40
N ASP A 31 13.06 37.69 5.85
CA ASP A 31 13.39 39.10 5.55
C ASP A 31 13.74 39.92 6.81
N ASP A 32 13.19 39.54 7.96
CA ASP A 32 13.39 40.20 9.25
C ASP A 32 14.36 39.45 10.19
N MET A 33 15.09 38.46 9.68
CA MET A 33 16.00 37.64 10.48
C MET A 33 17.45 38.12 10.45
N ASP A 34 18.13 38.02 11.58
CA ASP A 34 19.58 38.17 11.62
C ASP A 34 20.30 36.90 11.12
N LEU A 35 21.61 37.03 10.85
CA LEU A 35 22.40 35.92 10.30
C LEU A 35 22.40 34.68 11.22
N TRP A 36 22.40 34.87 12.53
CA TRP A 36 22.40 33.77 13.49
C TRP A 36 21.06 33.01 13.45
N GLN A 37 19.95 33.75 13.41
CA GLN A 37 18.60 33.19 13.26
C GLN A 37 18.45 32.43 11.95
N VAL A 38 18.97 32.97 10.84
CA VAL A 38 18.99 32.26 9.55
C VAL A 38 19.80 30.96 9.63
N CYS A 39 20.97 30.99 10.27
CA CYS A 39 21.77 29.79 10.50
C CYS A 39 21.00 28.76 11.33
N GLN A 40 20.31 29.18 12.38
CA GLN A 40 19.54 28.30 13.25
C GLN A 40 18.35 27.65 12.53
N VAL A 41 17.60 28.42 11.73
CA VAL A 41 16.52 27.89 10.88
C VAL A 41 17.06 26.85 9.88
N ARG A 42 18.22 27.12 9.27
CA ARG A 42 18.86 26.16 8.35
C ARG A 42 19.29 24.87 9.03
N ILE A 43 19.88 24.96 10.22
CA ILE A 43 20.26 23.78 11.01
C ILE A 43 19.02 22.95 11.33
N GLN A 44 17.96 23.58 11.86
CA GLN A 44 16.71 22.89 12.18
C GLN A 44 16.06 22.24 10.95
N LEU A 45 16.13 22.90 9.79
CA LEU A 45 15.63 22.35 8.54
C LEU A 45 16.41 21.09 8.15
N VAL A 46 17.74 21.12 8.22
CA VAL A 46 18.58 19.95 7.92
C VAL A 46 18.31 18.83 8.91
N ASP A 47 18.23 19.13 10.21
CA ASP A 47 17.94 18.12 11.24
C ASP A 47 16.58 17.44 10.99
N ALA A 48 15.54 18.22 10.65
CA ALA A 48 14.23 17.68 10.33
C ALA A 48 14.26 16.84 9.02
N LEU A 49 15.03 17.24 8.02
CA LEU A 49 15.22 16.46 6.79
C LEU A 49 15.96 15.13 7.07
N VAL A 50 16.99 15.16 7.92
CA VAL A 50 17.72 13.95 8.34
C VAL A 50 16.79 13.00 9.10
N GLN A 51 15.95 13.52 10.00
CA GLN A 51 14.97 12.71 10.71
C GLN A 51 13.88 12.12 9.82
N LEU A 52 13.68 12.65 8.61
CA LEU A 52 12.77 12.08 7.61
C LEU A 52 13.42 10.99 6.74
N CYS A 53 14.73 10.82 6.78
CA CYS A 53 15.40 9.78 6.01
C CYS A 53 14.85 8.41 6.40
N GLY A 54 14.39 7.63 5.41
CA GLY A 54 13.79 6.30 5.63
C GLY A 54 12.32 6.33 6.09
N ARG A 55 11.80 7.48 6.54
CA ARG A 55 10.41 7.61 7.01
C ARG A 55 9.47 8.02 5.91
N GLN A 56 8.31 7.39 5.88
CA GLN A 56 7.33 7.65 4.83
C GLN A 56 5.92 7.80 5.38
N GLU A 57 5.32 8.96 5.11
CA GLU A 57 3.88 9.16 5.27
C GLU A 57 3.10 8.27 4.30
N THR A 58 1.84 8.02 4.65
CA THR A 58 0.85 7.49 3.73
C THR A 58 0.71 8.39 2.49
N PRO A 59 0.83 7.86 1.26
CA PRO A 59 0.53 8.62 0.06
C PRO A 59 -0.91 9.14 0.14
N HIS A 60 -1.07 10.46 0.23
CA HIS A 60 -2.38 11.08 0.20
C HIS A 60 -2.93 10.94 -1.22
N GLN A 61 -3.79 9.93 -1.45
CA GLN A 61 -4.52 9.84 -2.71
C GLN A 61 -5.54 10.97 -2.73
N PHE A 62 -5.17 12.11 -3.32
CA PHE A 62 -6.14 13.09 -3.76
C PHE A 62 -7.00 12.41 -4.82
N LYS A 63 -8.14 11.87 -4.39
CA LYS A 63 -9.17 11.37 -5.29
C LYS A 63 -9.66 12.57 -6.08
N THR A 64 -9.06 12.84 -7.24
CA THR A 64 -9.73 13.63 -8.27
C THR A 64 -11.04 12.92 -8.51
N SER A 65 -12.17 13.61 -8.41
CA SER A 65 -13.48 13.05 -8.72
C SER A 65 -13.40 12.46 -10.14
N ARG A 66 -13.30 11.13 -10.23
CA ARG A 66 -13.44 10.45 -11.51
C ARG A 66 -14.88 10.67 -11.93
N SER A 67 -15.11 11.64 -12.82
CA SER A 67 -16.34 11.69 -13.59
C SER A 67 -16.49 10.32 -14.25
N SER A 68 -17.55 9.61 -13.89
CA SER A 68 -17.83 8.26 -14.37
C SER A 68 -17.89 8.28 -15.90
N LYS A 69 -16.84 7.81 -16.57
CA LYS A 69 -16.83 7.55 -18.01
C LYS A 69 -17.11 6.06 -18.19
N GLN A 70 -18.37 5.79 -18.43
CA GLN A 70 -18.94 4.75 -19.30
C GLN A 70 -17.95 3.68 -19.78
N LEU A 71 -18.03 2.49 -19.19
CA LEU A 71 -17.42 1.28 -19.71
C LEU A 71 -18.19 0.86 -20.97
N ARG A 72 -17.49 0.71 -22.09
CA ARG A 72 -17.95 -0.09 -23.24
C ARG A 72 -17.07 -1.34 -23.30
N GLU A 73 -17.74 -2.49 -23.40
CA GLU A 73 -17.19 -3.80 -23.75
C GLU A 73 -16.49 -3.74 -25.12
N VAL A 74 -15.41 -4.51 -25.31
CA VAL A 74 -15.43 -5.81 -26.04
C VAL A 74 -14.03 -6.47 -26.06
N ASP A 75 -14.07 -7.81 -25.90
CA ASP A 75 -13.24 -8.93 -26.40
C ASP A 75 -11.76 -8.75 -26.84
N ASP A 76 -10.89 -9.69 -26.41
CA ASP A 76 -10.47 -10.86 -27.22
C ASP A 76 -9.22 -11.58 -26.62
N LEU A 77 -9.38 -12.90 -26.40
CA LEU A 77 -8.46 -14.04 -26.66
C LEU A 77 -7.06 -14.15 -25.96
N ASP A 78 -6.85 -15.22 -25.16
CA ASP A 78 -6.15 -16.47 -25.57
C ASP A 78 -5.67 -17.38 -24.39
N GLU A 79 -6.25 -18.59 -24.36
CA GLU A 79 -5.72 -19.93 -23.99
C GLU A 79 -5.21 -20.38 -22.58
N PRO A 80 -5.29 -21.71 -22.27
CA PRO A 80 -5.61 -22.24 -20.94
C PRO A 80 -4.54 -23.21 -20.33
N CYS A 81 -4.56 -23.38 -19.00
CA CYS A 81 -3.87 -24.51 -18.35
C CYS A 81 -4.86 -25.54 -17.78
N LYS A 82 -4.92 -26.65 -18.51
CA LYS A 82 -5.71 -27.88 -18.33
C LYS A 82 -5.54 -28.50 -16.93
N ARG A 83 -6.66 -28.98 -16.35
CA ARG A 83 -6.71 -30.25 -15.61
C ARG A 83 -7.99 -31.00 -15.95
N LEU A 84 -7.80 -32.12 -16.65
CA LEU A 84 -8.76 -33.14 -17.04
C LEU A 84 -9.30 -33.91 -15.83
N LYS A 85 -10.61 -34.20 -15.81
CA LYS A 85 -11.31 -35.53 -15.83
C LYS A 85 -12.80 -35.24 -16.20
N VAL A 86 -13.41 -35.69 -17.32
CA VAL A 86 -13.81 -37.06 -17.76
C VAL A 86 -14.73 -37.69 -16.71
N ASP A 87 -16.03 -37.99 -16.86
CA ASP A 87 -17.06 -38.08 -17.93
C ASP A 87 -18.42 -37.71 -17.26
N ASP A 88 -19.50 -37.24 -17.89
CA ASP A 88 -20.39 -38.00 -18.78
C ASP A 88 -21.41 -37.07 -19.47
N ILE A 89 -21.88 -37.51 -20.63
CA ILE A 89 -22.68 -36.81 -21.65
C ILE A 89 -24.18 -36.83 -21.31
N VAL A 90 -24.90 -35.70 -21.40
CA VAL A 90 -26.20 -35.58 -22.09
C VAL A 90 -26.35 -34.14 -22.61
N MET A 91 -26.56 -34.02 -23.92
CA MET A 91 -26.93 -32.81 -24.65
C MET A 91 -28.43 -32.55 -24.59
N GLU A 92 -28.80 -31.30 -24.93
CA GLU A 92 -30.10 -30.74 -25.36
C GLU A 92 -30.57 -29.65 -24.38
N GLU A 93 -30.28 -28.37 -24.65
CA GLU A 93 -31.05 -27.44 -25.53
C GLU A 93 -32.44 -27.18 -24.89
N GLU A 94 -32.90 -25.99 -24.47
CA GLU A 94 -32.68 -24.60 -24.92
C GLU A 94 -33.10 -23.57 -23.82
N ASP A 95 -32.76 -22.30 -24.07
CA ASP A 95 -33.28 -21.02 -23.54
C ASP A 95 -32.56 -20.36 -22.32
N PRO A 96 -31.57 -19.46 -22.54
CA PRO A 96 -30.69 -18.94 -21.48
C PRO A 96 -31.15 -17.58 -20.90
N PHE A 97 -32.46 -17.30 -20.78
CA PHE A 97 -32.94 -15.98 -20.31
C PHE A 97 -34.00 -16.00 -19.19
N ALA A 98 -33.98 -16.99 -18.30
CA ALA A 98 -34.79 -16.96 -17.08
C ALA A 98 -33.92 -17.07 -15.81
N ASP A 99 -33.81 -15.94 -15.12
CA ASP A 99 -33.54 -15.82 -13.68
C ASP A 99 -32.27 -16.51 -13.15
N ILE A 100 -31.10 -15.92 -13.44
CA ILE A 100 -29.90 -16.15 -12.63
C ILE A 100 -30.00 -15.21 -11.41
N PRO A 101 -30.31 -15.70 -10.19
CA PRO A 101 -30.13 -14.88 -9.00
C PRO A 101 -28.65 -14.49 -8.91
N PRO A 102 -28.30 -13.30 -8.37
CA PRO A 102 -26.91 -12.91 -8.20
C PRO A 102 -26.20 -14.07 -7.50
N VAL A 103 -25.19 -14.63 -8.16
CA VAL A 103 -24.30 -15.56 -7.51
C VAL A 103 -23.62 -14.71 -6.45
N ASP A 104 -24.10 -14.83 -5.22
CA ASP A 104 -23.37 -14.37 -4.06
C ASP A 104 -22.01 -15.07 -4.18
N ASP A 105 -21.02 -14.31 -4.63
CA ASP A 105 -19.63 -14.57 -4.29
C ASP A 105 -19.68 -14.97 -2.84
N ILE A 106 -19.41 -16.25 -2.54
CA ILE A 106 -19.38 -16.76 -1.19
C ILE A 106 -18.36 -15.86 -0.50
N ALA A 107 -18.91 -14.86 0.17
CA ALA A 107 -18.24 -13.99 1.08
C ALA A 107 -17.87 -14.94 2.20
N LYS A 108 -16.74 -15.62 2.02
CA LYS A 108 -15.93 -16.04 3.13
C LYS A 108 -15.55 -14.74 3.78
N ASP A 109 -16.41 -14.34 4.71
CA ASP A 109 -16.22 -13.32 5.71
C ASP A 109 -15.02 -13.76 6.55
N THR A 110 -13.83 -13.68 5.95
CA THR A 110 -12.61 -13.60 6.72
C THR A 110 -12.51 -12.13 7.09
N THR A 111 -13.19 -11.80 8.19
CA THR A 111 -12.83 -10.71 9.11
C THR A 111 -11.35 -10.74 9.52
N ALA A 112 -10.57 -11.73 9.07
CA ALA A 112 -9.12 -11.68 8.96
C ALA A 112 -8.69 -10.31 8.46
N LYS A 113 -8.03 -9.58 9.35
CA LYS A 113 -7.54 -8.25 9.07
C LYS A 113 -6.42 -8.36 8.04
N LEU A 114 -6.73 -8.04 6.78
CA LEU A 114 -5.80 -8.08 5.65
C LEU A 114 -4.79 -6.93 5.72
N TYR A 115 -3.90 -6.95 6.71
CA TYR A 115 -2.77 -6.01 6.79
C TYR A 115 -1.55 -6.58 6.07
N CYS A 116 -0.69 -5.70 5.55
CA CYS A 116 0.64 -6.09 5.10
C CYS A 116 1.56 -6.30 6.33
N PRO A 117 2.16 -7.49 6.53
CA PRO A 117 3.02 -7.74 7.69
C PRO A 117 4.28 -6.87 7.69
N PHE A 118 4.86 -6.61 6.52
CA PHE A 118 6.03 -5.73 6.38
C PHE A 118 5.72 -4.31 6.85
N CYS A 119 4.64 -3.71 6.36
CA CYS A 119 4.25 -2.37 6.81
C CYS A 119 3.82 -2.32 8.27
N ARG A 120 3.25 -3.40 8.81
CA ARG A 120 2.67 -3.40 10.17
C ARG A 120 3.70 -3.69 11.26
N TRP A 121 4.65 -4.58 10.97
CA TRP A 121 5.58 -5.13 11.96
C TRP A 121 7.03 -5.18 11.47
N GLY A 122 7.27 -5.13 10.16
CA GLY A 122 8.60 -5.24 9.58
C GLY A 122 9.36 -3.92 9.48
N ASP A 123 8.71 -2.77 9.62
CA ASP A 123 9.33 -1.46 9.48
C ASP A 123 8.76 -0.45 10.49
N GLU A 124 9.61 0.03 11.40
CA GLU A 124 9.26 1.03 12.41
C GLU A 124 9.25 2.46 11.85
N GLU A 125 9.80 2.69 10.66
CA GLU A 125 9.91 4.00 10.01
C GLU A 125 8.67 4.34 9.15
N VAL A 126 7.84 3.32 8.86
CA VAL A 126 6.58 3.47 8.12
C VAL A 126 5.56 4.24 8.96
N GLY A 127 4.88 5.26 8.42
CA GLY A 127 3.87 6.02 9.17
C GLY A 127 2.68 5.17 9.67
N PRO A 128 1.99 5.57 10.76
CA PRO A 128 0.83 4.87 11.33
C PRO A 128 -0.27 4.54 10.30
N GLY A 129 -0.54 5.41 9.34
CA GLY A 129 -1.57 5.18 8.33
C GLY A 129 -1.24 4.01 7.40
N LYS A 130 0.05 3.75 7.13
CA LYS A 130 0.49 2.58 6.35
C LYS A 130 0.52 1.32 7.22
N ARG A 131 0.96 1.43 8.47
CA ARG A 131 0.94 0.33 9.47
C ARG A 131 -0.46 -0.23 9.69
N GLU A 132 -1.45 0.66 9.71
CA GLU A 132 -2.84 0.34 10.01
C GLU A 132 -3.71 0.17 8.75
N TYR A 133 -3.12 0.28 7.56
CA TYR A 133 -3.87 0.19 6.31
C TYR A 133 -4.44 -1.22 6.10
N LYS A 134 -5.77 -1.33 6.15
CA LYS A 134 -6.49 -2.58 5.89
C LYS A 134 -6.81 -2.69 4.40
N TYR A 135 -6.29 -3.72 3.74
CA TYR A 135 -6.63 -4.02 2.36
C TYR A 135 -8.05 -4.61 2.28
N SER A 136 -8.76 -4.30 1.19
CA SER A 136 -10.08 -4.87 0.92
C SER A 136 -10.01 -6.27 0.31
N ARG A 137 -8.93 -6.59 -0.41
CA ARG A 137 -8.74 -7.86 -1.13
C ARG A 137 -7.35 -8.43 -0.87
N ARG A 138 -7.24 -9.76 -0.88
CA ARG A 138 -5.98 -10.50 -0.72
C ARG A 138 -5.00 -10.17 -1.85
N ASP A 139 -5.47 -10.18 -3.10
CA ASP A 139 -4.65 -9.87 -4.27
C ASP A 139 -4.00 -8.48 -4.20
N SER A 140 -4.73 -7.47 -3.73
CA SER A 140 -4.20 -6.11 -3.55
C SER A 140 -3.09 -6.07 -2.51
N ARG A 141 -3.25 -6.80 -1.40
CA ARG A 141 -2.23 -6.92 -0.37
C ARG A 141 -1.00 -7.67 -0.89
N LYS A 142 -1.22 -8.77 -1.62
CA LYS A 142 -0.15 -9.59 -2.21
C LYS A 142 0.68 -8.80 -3.20
N ARG A 143 0.03 -8.09 -4.12
CA ARG A 143 0.69 -7.20 -5.09
C ARG A 143 1.50 -6.12 -4.37
N HIS A 144 0.92 -5.46 -3.35
CA HIS A 144 1.67 -4.51 -2.55
C HIS A 144 2.90 -5.12 -1.87
N ALA A 145 2.75 -6.27 -1.21
CA ALA A 145 3.85 -6.97 -0.56
C ALA A 145 4.96 -7.31 -1.57
N GLN A 146 4.57 -7.77 -2.75
CA GLN A 146 5.48 -8.10 -3.83
C GLN A 146 6.24 -6.86 -4.31
N ASP A 147 5.52 -5.84 -4.75
CA ASP A 147 6.09 -4.66 -5.42
C ASP A 147 6.92 -3.80 -4.47
N GLN A 148 6.51 -3.66 -3.20
CA GLN A 148 7.12 -2.71 -2.27
C GLN A 148 8.14 -3.33 -1.32
N HIS A 149 8.07 -4.64 -1.06
CA HIS A 149 8.89 -5.27 -0.01
C HIS A 149 9.72 -6.46 -0.50
N LEU A 150 9.37 -7.06 -1.63
CA LEU A 150 9.98 -8.31 -2.10
C LEU A 150 10.67 -8.19 -3.46
N THR A 151 10.37 -7.17 -4.26
CA THR A 151 10.87 -7.02 -5.65
C THR A 151 12.34 -6.59 -5.72
N GLU A 152 12.81 -5.74 -4.81
CA GLU A 152 14.16 -5.15 -4.87
C GLU A 152 15.23 -5.96 -4.10
N ARG A 153 14.95 -7.20 -3.70
CA ARG A 153 15.92 -8.01 -2.93
C ARG A 153 16.89 -8.72 -3.85
N ALA A 154 18.19 -8.59 -3.60
CA ALA A 154 19.21 -9.26 -4.39
C ALA A 154 19.10 -10.79 -4.26
N VAL A 155 19.40 -11.52 -5.34
CA VAL A 155 19.34 -12.99 -5.35
C VAL A 155 20.35 -13.53 -4.32
N GLY A 156 19.84 -14.21 -3.28
CA GLY A 156 20.64 -14.78 -2.20
C GLY A 156 20.64 -13.96 -0.90
N GLU A 157 20.17 -12.71 -0.93
CA GLU A 157 19.86 -11.93 0.27
C GLU A 157 18.47 -12.36 0.77
N GLY A 158 18.43 -13.44 1.55
CA GLY A 158 17.23 -13.78 2.30
C GLY A 158 16.89 -12.70 3.34
N PHE A 159 15.79 -12.88 4.05
CA PHE A 159 15.29 -11.90 5.00
C PHE A 159 14.50 -12.53 6.14
N ASP A 160 14.43 -11.80 7.25
CA ASP A 160 13.66 -12.24 8.41
C ASP A 160 12.16 -12.08 8.18
N CYS A 161 11.41 -13.04 8.70
CA CYS A 161 9.96 -13.01 8.64
C CYS A 161 9.43 -11.75 9.36
N PRO A 162 8.59 -10.93 8.70
CA PRO A 162 8.10 -9.68 9.29
C PRO A 162 7.04 -9.87 10.38
N TYR A 163 6.56 -11.10 10.64
CA TYR A 163 5.54 -11.31 11.67
C TYR A 163 6.14 -11.16 13.07
N LYS A 164 5.42 -10.44 13.93
CA LYS A 164 5.86 -10.21 15.32
C LYS A 164 6.10 -11.55 16.03
N GLY A 165 7.33 -11.76 16.49
CA GLY A 165 7.75 -12.96 17.22
C GLY A 165 8.12 -14.15 16.34
N CYS A 166 8.14 -14.01 15.00
CA CYS A 166 8.69 -15.00 14.10
C CYS A 166 10.14 -14.67 13.76
N ASN A 167 11.04 -15.66 13.88
CA ASN A 167 12.47 -15.51 13.60
C ASN A 167 12.91 -16.35 12.39
N ALA A 168 11.97 -16.73 11.51
CA ALA A 168 12.28 -17.53 10.35
C ALA A 168 12.99 -16.70 9.28
N PHE A 169 14.08 -17.23 8.73
CA PHE A 169 14.79 -16.63 7.61
C PHE A 169 14.27 -17.18 6.28
N LEU A 170 13.94 -16.29 5.34
CA LEU A 170 13.22 -16.58 4.11
C LEU A 170 14.03 -16.14 2.90
N GLY A 171 14.28 -17.05 1.97
CA GLY A 171 15.14 -16.77 0.81
C GLY A 171 14.46 -16.05 -0.36
N THR A 172 13.14 -16.14 -0.51
CA THR A 172 12.40 -15.63 -1.67
C THR A 172 10.97 -15.23 -1.30
N ALA A 173 10.32 -14.47 -2.19
CA ALA A 173 8.90 -14.13 -2.07
C ALA A 173 7.99 -15.37 -1.97
N THR A 174 8.27 -16.42 -2.76
CA THR A 174 7.51 -17.67 -2.71
C THR A 174 7.69 -18.42 -1.38
N HIS A 175 8.91 -18.41 -0.82
CA HIS A 175 9.15 -18.95 0.53
C HIS A 175 8.35 -18.18 1.57
N PHE A 176 8.28 -16.85 1.47
CA PHE A 176 7.47 -16.04 2.36
C PHE A 176 5.97 -16.36 2.30
N TYR A 177 5.36 -16.41 1.11
CA TYR A 177 3.92 -16.71 1.01
C TYR A 177 3.58 -18.11 1.58
N SER A 178 4.42 -19.10 1.28
CA SER A 178 4.25 -20.46 1.79
C SER A 178 4.43 -20.52 3.31
N HIS A 179 5.37 -19.75 3.85
CA HIS A 179 5.63 -19.65 5.28
C HIS A 179 4.47 -18.97 6.01
N ALA A 180 3.96 -17.86 5.48
CA ALA A 180 2.84 -17.12 6.05
C ALA A 180 1.57 -17.98 6.16
N GLU A 181 1.27 -18.77 5.13
CA GLU A 181 0.12 -19.68 5.15
C GLU A 181 0.28 -20.78 6.21
N ARG A 182 1.48 -21.37 6.32
CA ARG A 182 1.70 -22.54 7.20
C ARG A 182 1.95 -22.19 8.66
N GLN A 183 2.62 -21.07 8.93
CA GLN A 183 3.10 -20.70 10.27
C GLN A 183 2.28 -19.57 10.89
N HIS A 184 1.55 -18.80 10.09
CA HIS A 184 0.77 -17.64 10.54
C HIS A 184 -0.70 -17.71 10.16
N ASP A 185 -1.15 -18.80 9.53
CA ASP A 185 -2.52 -18.98 9.01
C ASP A 185 -2.97 -17.78 8.14
N ASP A 186 -2.02 -17.18 7.42
CA ASP A 186 -2.24 -15.97 6.63
C ASP A 186 -2.01 -16.23 5.14
N CYS A 187 -3.12 -16.23 4.39
CA CYS A 187 -3.15 -16.55 2.97
C CYS A 187 -3.13 -15.28 2.10
N PHE A 188 -2.17 -15.21 1.16
CA PHE A 188 -1.89 -14.05 0.30
C PHE A 188 -2.43 -14.15 -1.12
#